data_AF-F6HDC6-F1
#
_entry.id   AF-F6HDC6-F1
#
_cell.length_a   1.000
_cell.length_b   1.000
_cell.length_c   1.000
_cell.angle_alpha   90.00
_cell.angle_beta   90.00
_cell.angle_gamma   90.00
#
_symmetry.space_group_name_H-M   'P 1'
#
loop_
_entity.id
_entity.type
_entity.pdbx_description
1 polymer ?
#
loop_
_entity_poly.entity_id
_entity_poly.type
_entity_poly.pdbx_seq_one_letter_code
_entity_poly.pdbx_strand_id
1 'polypeptide(L)' 'DKSWRVRYMVANQLYELCEVVGPEPTRSDLVPAYVRLLHDNEAEVRITAAGKVTKFCWILNPKLAIPPYPSHVSSIFQKF' A
#
# COMPACT_ATOMS: atom_id res chain seq x y z
N ASP A 1 -6.56 -3.36 16.22
CA ASP A 1 -6.79 -4.77 16.59
C ASP A 1 -5.69 -5.24 17.53
N LYS A 2 -5.97 -6.09 18.54
CA LYS A 2 -4.94 -6.63 19.45
C LYS A 2 -4.05 -7.67 18.75
N SER A 3 -4.58 -8.38 17.76
CA SER A 3 -3.82 -9.30 16.94
C SER A 3 -2.96 -8.54 15.94
N TRP A 4 -1.65 -8.59 16.13
CA TRP A 4 -0.72 -8.00 15.18
C TRP A 4 -0.80 -8.67 13.82
N ARG A 5 -1.19 -9.95 13.75
CA ARG A 5 -1.38 -10.66 12.47
C ARG A 5 -2.53 -10.06 11.66
N VAL A 6 -3.59 -9.62 12.32
CA VAL A 6 -4.68 -8.91 11.64
C VAL A 6 -4.16 -7.58 11.09
N ARG A 7 -3.40 -6.81 11.88
CA ARG A 7 -2.82 -5.54 11.44
C ARG A 7 -1.80 -5.73 10.30
N TYR A 8 -1.00 -6.78 10.36
CA TYR A 8 -0.10 -7.21 9.30
C TYR A 8 -0.87 -7.50 8.01
N MET A 9 -1.96 -8.27 8.08
CA MET A 9 -2.78 -8.56 6.91
C MET A 9 -3.39 -7.30 6.31
N VAL A 10 -3.87 -6.38 7.14
CA VAL A 10 -4.33 -5.06 6.68
C VAL A 10 -3.20 -4.30 5.99
N ALA A 11 -2.01 -4.20 6.59
CA ALA A 11 -0.86 -3.54 5.98
C ALA A 11 -0.46 -4.19 4.64
N ASN A 12 -0.58 -5.51 4.52
CA ASN A 12 -0.22 -6.22 3.32
C ASN A 12 -1.22 -6.01 2.16
N GLN A 13 -2.51 -5.84 2.48
CA GLN A 13 -3.63 -5.73 1.52
C GLN A 13 -4.14 -4.29 1.32
N LEU A 14 -3.61 -3.31 2.06
CA LEU A 14 -4.13 -1.94 2.06
C LEU A 14 -4.05 -1.31 0.67
N TYR A 15 -3.00 -1.63 -0.09
CA TYR A 15 -2.80 -1.07 -1.43
C TYR A 15 -3.93 -1.49 -2.39
N GLU A 16 -4.23 -2.79 -2.43
CA GLU A 16 -5.27 -3.36 -3.27
C GLU A 16 -6.65 -2.75 -2.93
N LEU A 17 -6.89 -2.46 -1.64
CA LEU A 17 -8.08 -1.73 -1.22
C LEU A 17 -8.10 -0.29 -1.74
N CYS A 18 -6.97 0.43 -1.68
CA CYS A 18 -6.84 1.80 -2.16
C CYS A 18 -7.12 1.90 -3.67
N GLU A 19 -6.69 0.91 -4.46
CA GLU A 19 -6.98 0.84 -5.90
C GLU A 19 -8.49 0.73 -6.17
N VAL A 20 -9.21 -0.04 -5.35
CA VAL A 20 -10.66 -0.25 -5.51
C VAL A 20 -11.46 1.00 -5.12
N VAL A 21 -11.10 1.66 -4.02
CA VAL A 21 -11.85 2.83 -3.53
C VAL A 21 -11.47 4.13 -4.24
N GLY A 22 -10.30 4.18 -4.86
CA GLY A 22 -9.81 5.34 -5.59
C GLY A 22 -9.16 6.43 -4.71
N PRO A 23 -8.67 7.52 -5.33
CA PRO A 23 -7.75 8.46 -4.69
C PRO A 23 -8.38 9.31 -3.59
N GLU A 24 -9.63 9.76 -3.74
CA GLU A 24 -10.27 10.64 -2.76
C GLU A 24 -10.56 9.91 -1.44
N PRO A 25 -11.26 8.75 -1.41
CA PRO A 25 -11.43 7.99 -0.17
C PRO A 25 -10.10 7.49 0.43
N THR A 26 -9.13 7.17 -0.43
CA THR A 26 -7.79 6.83 0.02
C THR A 26 -7.16 7.99 0.81
N ARG A 27 -7.30 9.22 0.31
CA ARG A 27 -6.74 10.42 0.94
C ARG A 27 -7.46 10.77 2.25
N SER A 28 -8.78 10.75 2.28
CA SER A 28 -9.56 11.13 3.48
C SER A 28 -9.47 10.08 4.58
N ASP A 29 -9.58 8.80 4.23
CA ASP A 29 -9.88 7.74 5.20
C ASP A 29 -8.73 6.76 5.41
N LEU A 30 -7.99 6.43 4.34
CA LEU A 30 -6.95 5.39 4.39
C LEU A 30 -5.55 5.94 4.71
N VAL A 31 -5.23 7.19 4.36
CA VAL A 31 -3.96 7.83 4.74
C VAL A 31 -3.76 7.83 6.27
N PRO A 32 -4.73 8.26 7.11
CA PRO A 32 -4.56 8.21 8.56
C PRO A 32 -4.35 6.78 9.08
N ALA A 33 -5.00 5.79 8.48
CA ALA A 33 -4.83 4.38 8.85
C ALA A 33 -3.44 3.86 8.46
N TYR A 34 -2.97 4.20 7.27
CA TYR A 34 -1.63 3.84 6.80
C TYR A 34 -0.53 4.43 7.69
N VAL A 35 -0.65 5.71 8.07
CA VAL A 35 0.29 6.34 9.00
C VAL A 35 0.32 5.60 10.35
N ARG A 36 -0.83 5.19 10.88
CA ARG A 36 -0.86 4.38 12.11
C ARG A 36 -0.13 3.05 11.97
N LEU A 37 -0.18 2.39 10.80
CA LEU A 37 0.54 1.14 10.54
C LEU A 37 2.06 1.35 10.45
N LEU A 38 2.51 2.50 9.93
CA LEU A 38 3.94 2.87 9.92
C LEU A 38 4.50 3.07 11.34
N HIS A 39 3.64 3.46 12.28
CA HIS A 39 3.96 3.62 13.70
C HIS A 39 3.52 2.42 14.56
N ASP A 40 3.25 1.26 13.97
CA ASP A 40 2.82 0.08 14.72
C ASP A 40 3.90 -0.39 15.72
N ASN A 41 3.49 -0.97 16.85
CA ASN A 41 4.41 -1.48 17.85
C ASN A 41 5.23 -2.69 17.32
N GLU A 42 4.64 -3.51 16.45
CA GLU A 42 5.30 -4.68 15.90
C GLU A 42 6.16 -4.33 14.68
N ALA A 43 7.44 -4.72 14.74
CA ALA A 43 8.40 -4.42 13.68
C ALA A 43 7.95 -4.97 12.31
N GLU A 44 7.37 -6.17 12.30
CA GLU A 44 6.92 -6.82 11.07
C GLU A 44 5.78 -6.04 10.38
N VAL A 45 4.85 -5.48 11.16
CA VAL A 45 3.79 -4.61 10.63
C VAL A 45 4.37 -3.35 10.01
N ARG A 46 5.34 -2.71 10.68
CA ARG A 46 6.02 -1.52 10.16
C ARG A 46 6.78 -1.80 8.86
N ILE A 47 7.52 -2.92 8.81
CA ILE A 47 8.27 -3.34 7.61
C ILE A 47 7.31 -3.58 6.44
N THR A 48 6.21 -4.29 6.67
CA THR A 48 5.19 -4.54 5.64
C THR A 48 4.55 -3.25 5.16
N ALA A 49 4.16 -2.35 6.06
CA ALA A 49 3.59 -1.06 5.68
C ALA A 49 4.58 -0.22 4.87
N ALA A 50 5.82 -0.04 5.37
CA ALA A 50 6.86 0.74 4.70
C ALA A 50 7.17 0.19 3.30
N GLY A 51 7.16 -1.13 3.11
CA GLY A 51 7.36 -1.77 1.80
C GLY A 51 6.28 -1.42 0.77
N LYS A 52 5.15 -0.84 1.15
CA LYS A 52 4.06 -0.42 0.24
C LYS A 52 4.08 1.08 -0.09
N VAL A 53 5.01 1.86 0.46
CA VAL A 53 4.98 3.34 0.38
C VAL A 53 4.97 3.87 -1.05
N THR A 54 5.78 3.31 -1.94
CA THR A 54 5.84 3.73 -3.36
C THR A 54 4.48 3.56 -4.04
N LYS A 55 3.85 2.41 -3.82
CA LYS A 55 2.55 2.08 -4.40
C LYS A 55 1.44 2.97 -3.84
N PHE A 56 1.47 3.22 -2.54
CA PHE A 56 0.49 4.09 -1.87
C PHE A 56 0.60 5.55 -2.35
N CYS A 57 1.82 6.08 -2.48
CA CYS A 57 2.07 7.41 -3.03
C CYS A 57 1.59 7.55 -4.49
N TRP A 58 1.74 6.48 -5.28
CA TRP A 58 1.28 6.47 -6.67
C TRP A 58 -0.23 6.69 -6.78
N ILE A 59 -1.04 6.08 -5.91
CA ILE A 59 -2.51 6.29 -5.90
C ILE A 59 -2.85 7.74 -5.58
N LEU A 60 -2.14 8.34 -4.62
CA LEU A 60 -2.44 9.71 -4.15
C LEU A 60 -2.02 10.80 -5.14
N ASN A 61 -0.88 10.60 -5.81
CA ASN A 61 -0.37 11.53 -6.80
C ASN A 61 0.64 10.85 -7.76
N PRO A 62 0.17 10.28 -8.89
CA PRO A 62 1.03 9.63 -9.87
C PRO A 62 2.10 10.55 -10.48
N LYS A 63 1.90 11.88 -10.46
CA LYS A 63 2.85 12.84 -11.04
C LYS A 63 4.08 13.07 -10.16
N LEU A 64 3.95 12.84 -8.86
CA LEU A 64 5.01 13.05 -7.87
C LEU A 64 5.63 11.75 -7.36
N ALA A 65 4.94 10.63 -7.56
CA ALA A 65 5.41 9.32 -7.12
C ALA A 65 6.29 8.66 -8.19
N ILE A 66 7.30 7.91 -7.72
CA ILE A 66 8.05 7.00 -8.58
C ILE A 66 7.08 5.89 -9.03
N PRO A 67 6.99 5.56 -10.33
CA PRO A 67 6.15 4.46 -10.78
C PRO A 67 6.54 3.18 -10.06
N PRO A 68 5.56 2.39 -9.55
CA PRO A 68 5.88 1.09 -9.00
C PRO A 68 6.58 0.28 -10.07
N TYR A 69 7.70 -0.37 -9.72
CA TYR A 69 8.39 -1.27 -10.64
C TYR A 69 7.35 -2.20 -11.29
N PRO A 70 7.38 -2.38 -12.62
CA PRO A 70 6.49 -3.33 -13.26
C PRO A 70 6.72 -4.68 -12.60
N SER A 71 5.71 -5.19 -11.90
CA SER A 71 5.74 -6.57 -11.42
C SER A 71 5.96 -7.44 -12.65
N HIS A 72 7.04 -8.23 -12.65
CA HIS A 72 7.58 -9.02 -13.75
C HIS A 72 6.63 -10.09 -14.36
N VAL A 73 5.33 -9.96 -14.16
CA VAL A 73 4.29 -10.84 -14.73
C VAL A 73 3.59 -10.24 -15.95
N SER A 74 3.54 -8.91 -16.12
CA SER A 74 2.78 -8.30 -17.23
C SER A 74 3.59 -8.11 -18.52
N SER A 75 4.92 -7.98 -18.44
CA SER A 75 5.75 -7.78 -19.64
C SER A 75 6.04 -9.07 -20.43
N ILE A 76 5.80 -10.25 -19.86
CA ILE A 76 5.96 -11.53 -20.58
C ILE A 76 4.78 -11.76 -21.53
N PHE A 77 3.56 -11.37 -21.15
CA PHE A 77 2.36 -11.54 -21.97
C PHE A 77 2.16 -10.46 -23.04
N GLN A 78 2.99 -9.41 -23.06
CA GLN A 78 2.99 -8.40 -24.13
C GLN A 78 4.06 -8.67 -25.22
N LYS A 79 4.81 -9.77 -25.12
CA LYS A 79 5.82 -10.18 -26.10
C LYS A 79 5.42 -11.42 -26.92
N PHE A 80 4.18 -11.87 -26.83
CA PHE A 80 3.60 -12.93 -27.66
C PHE A 80 2.24 -12.49 -28.19
#